data_AF-A0A662HVC6-F1
#
_entry.id   AF-A0A662HVC6-F1
#
_cell.length_a   1.000
_cell.length_b   1.000
_cell.length_c   1.000
_cell.angle_alpha   90.00
_cell.angle_beta   90.00
_cell.angle_gamma   90.00
#
_symmetry.space_group_name_H-M   'P 1'
#
loop_
_entity.id
_entity.type
_entity.pdbx_description
1 polymer ?
#
loop_
_entity_poly.entity_id
_entity_poly.type
_entity_poly.pdbx_seq_one_letter_code
_entity_poly.pdbx_strand_id
1 'polypeptide(L)'
;MCEESPLRVKLVYCRQFYPSSPEKIRKTPYEHLIAEDFGYEEDLMIEELLEEIKKQHGIPYEIRLVSNEYFKRRYGHLPIHLHEEVYGEIIRFKRKLMIRGKRDVERDLRNSSGTISLGWTLIVKVNDEVVWYETFPGDIIRFLEGIVYSGVNYIKSYLMPLSDREPLVVGDIRGDTAVEEELLRKLVFSGIFNGYRIRTQVPLGTRVHGKAKYADMVCERPGEVWIIEAKEELNWEAVGQVICYKVLYEEDNYLPEEIREKAARNINLGIVVKKTDPVIEHCCRRLGIRIFKFT
;
A
#
# COMPACT_ATOMS: atom_id res chain seq x y z
N MET A 1 -1.84 -24.44 -27.04
CA MET A 1 -1.26 -23.67 -25.92
C MET A 1 -0.82 -22.34 -26.50
N CYS A 2 -1.62 -21.28 -26.33
CA CYS A 2 -1.17 -19.94 -26.68
C CYS A 2 -0.17 -19.51 -25.62
N GLU A 3 1.09 -19.32 -25.97
CA GLU A 3 2.05 -18.63 -25.11
C GLU A 3 1.47 -17.23 -24.84
N GLU A 4 1.05 -16.98 -23.60
CA GLU A 4 0.66 -15.63 -23.19
C GLU A 4 1.87 -14.73 -23.37
N SER A 5 1.75 -13.72 -24.23
CA SER A 5 2.77 -12.70 -24.38
C SER A 5 3.19 -12.16 -23.01
N PRO A 6 4.49 -12.00 -22.72
CA PRO A 6 4.95 -11.55 -21.42
C PRO A 6 4.32 -10.19 -21.08
N LEU A 7 3.67 -10.12 -19.92
CA LEU A 7 3.05 -8.91 -19.39
C LEU A 7 4.08 -7.77 -19.31
N ARG A 8 3.94 -6.77 -20.18
CA ARG A 8 4.83 -5.61 -20.18
C ARG A 8 4.40 -4.62 -19.11
N VAL A 9 5.07 -4.68 -17.96
CA VAL A 9 4.84 -3.77 -16.84
C VAL A 9 5.74 -2.55 -16.94
N LYS A 10 5.23 -1.36 -16.62
CA LYS A 10 6.01 -0.14 -16.40
C LYS A 10 5.45 0.62 -15.20
N LEU A 11 6.33 1.15 -14.35
CA LEU A 11 5.97 2.02 -13.24
C LEU A 11 6.18 3.49 -13.66
N VAL A 12 5.28 4.39 -13.29
CA VAL A 12 5.46 5.83 -13.52
C VAL A 12 5.21 6.56 -12.22
N TYR A 13 6.24 7.17 -11.67
CA TYR A 13 6.14 7.91 -10.42
C TYR A 13 6.04 9.41 -10.69
N CYS A 14 4.96 10.02 -10.20
CA CYS A 14 4.71 11.44 -10.29
C CYS A 14 5.29 12.13 -9.06
N ARG A 15 6.51 12.65 -9.20
CA ARG A 15 7.24 13.37 -8.16
C ARG A 15 6.71 14.79 -8.05
N GLN A 16 6.33 15.20 -6.85
CA GLN A 16 5.92 16.57 -6.61
C GLN A 16 7.11 17.52 -6.81
N PHE A 17 6.94 18.58 -7.61
CA PHE A 17 8.03 19.51 -7.90
C PHE A 17 7.63 20.96 -7.59
N TYR A 18 7.90 21.38 -6.35
CA TYR A 18 7.59 22.71 -5.82
C TYR A 18 8.80 23.30 -5.07
N PRO A 19 9.93 23.55 -5.76
CA PRO A 19 11.12 24.07 -5.11
C PRO A 19 10.86 25.48 -4.53
N SER A 20 11.20 25.70 -3.27
CA SER A 20 11.06 27.01 -2.61
C SER A 20 12.04 28.05 -3.17
N SER A 21 13.20 27.59 -3.65
CA SER A 21 14.18 28.39 -4.39
C SER A 21 14.98 27.55 -5.41
N PRO A 22 15.67 28.16 -6.39
CA PRO A 22 16.45 27.41 -7.38
C PRO A 22 17.54 26.51 -6.78
N GLU A 23 18.21 26.98 -5.73
CA GLU A 23 19.25 26.22 -4.99
C GLU A 23 18.73 24.98 -4.25
N LYS A 24 17.40 24.82 -4.12
CA LYS A 24 16.78 23.58 -3.63
C LYS A 24 16.62 22.50 -4.70
N ILE A 25 16.89 22.80 -5.96
CA ILE A 25 16.81 21.82 -7.05
C ILE A 25 18.13 21.06 -7.11
N ARG A 26 18.06 19.74 -6.90
CA ARG A 26 19.23 18.85 -6.95
C ARG A 26 19.00 17.68 -7.89
N LYS A 27 20.07 16.92 -8.10
CA LYS A 27 20.01 15.57 -8.65
C LYS A 27 20.13 14.55 -7.54
N THR A 28 19.37 13.47 -7.66
CA THR A 28 19.52 12.27 -6.83
C THR A 28 20.78 11.48 -7.22
N PRO A 29 21.19 10.47 -6.44
CA PRO A 29 22.27 9.56 -6.83
C PRO A 29 22.06 8.83 -8.17
N TYR A 30 20.83 8.82 -8.68
CA TYR A 30 20.46 8.21 -9.96
C TYR A 30 20.18 9.25 -11.05
N GLU A 31 20.69 10.48 -10.88
CA GLU A 31 20.65 11.59 -11.84
C GLU A 31 19.25 12.17 -12.13
N HIS A 32 18.22 11.79 -11.38
CA HIS A 32 16.89 12.39 -11.49
C HIS A 32 16.80 13.70 -10.72
N LEU A 33 15.99 14.64 -11.22
CA LEU A 33 15.76 15.91 -10.53
C LEU A 33 14.86 15.72 -9.30
N ILE A 34 15.16 16.46 -8.25
CA ILE A 34 14.42 16.46 -6.99
C ILE A 34 14.45 17.87 -6.37
N ALA A 35 13.37 18.24 -5.67
CA ALA A 35 13.34 19.45 -4.86
C ALA A 35 13.61 19.08 -3.40
N GLU A 36 14.64 19.68 -2.79
CA GLU A 36 15.02 19.50 -1.39
C GLU A 36 14.13 20.34 -0.45
N ASP A 37 12.83 20.13 -0.59
CA ASP A 37 11.75 20.75 0.18
C ASP A 37 10.87 19.63 0.80
N PHE A 38 9.58 19.90 0.99
CA PHE A 38 8.65 18.96 1.60
C PHE A 38 8.55 17.64 0.82
N GLY A 39 8.70 16.51 1.52
CA GLY A 39 8.64 15.16 0.96
C GLY A 39 9.95 14.62 0.36
N TYR A 40 11.07 15.34 0.55
CA TYR A 40 12.38 14.98 -0.03
C TYR A 40 12.85 13.57 0.35
N GLU A 41 12.75 13.20 1.63
CA GLU A 41 13.21 11.89 2.11
C GLU A 41 12.36 10.76 1.52
N GLU A 42 11.05 10.94 1.47
CA GLU A 42 10.13 9.97 0.86
C GLU A 42 10.36 9.83 -0.64
N ASP A 43 10.59 10.94 -1.34
CA ASP A 43 10.91 10.94 -2.76
C ASP A 43 12.20 10.18 -3.08
N LEU A 44 13.21 10.26 -2.20
CA LEU A 44 14.44 9.47 -2.29
C LEU A 44 14.17 7.98 -2.03
N MET A 45 13.46 7.64 -0.96
CA MET A 45 13.13 6.25 -0.64
C MET A 45 12.34 5.57 -1.77
N ILE A 46 11.37 6.27 -2.36
CA ILE A 46 10.59 5.77 -3.49
C ILE A 46 11.50 5.53 -4.70
N GLU A 47 12.42 6.45 -5.00
CA GLU A 47 13.36 6.29 -6.11
C GLU A 47 14.33 5.13 -5.89
N GLU A 48 14.85 4.95 -4.67
CA GLU A 48 15.70 3.81 -4.31
C GLU A 48 14.98 2.47 -4.53
N LEU A 49 13.71 2.37 -4.11
CA LEU A 49 12.91 1.17 -4.34
C LEU A 49 12.65 0.94 -5.85
N LEU A 50 12.40 2.00 -6.62
CA LEU A 50 12.21 1.89 -8.07
C LEU A 50 13.47 1.39 -8.78
N GLU A 51 14.66 1.87 -8.40
CA GLU A 51 15.92 1.38 -8.94
C GLU A 51 16.18 -0.07 -8.54
N GLU A 52 15.90 -0.45 -7.28
CA GLU A 52 16.05 -1.84 -6.85
C GLU A 52 15.11 -2.78 -7.62
N ILE A 53 13.86 -2.37 -7.84
CA ILE A 53 12.89 -3.12 -8.67
C ILE A 53 13.40 -3.30 -10.10
N LYS A 54 13.92 -2.23 -10.71
CA LYS A 54 14.46 -2.27 -12.07
C LYS A 54 15.67 -3.18 -12.15
N LYS A 55 16.57 -3.12 -11.16
CA LYS A 55 17.78 -3.94 -11.08
C LYS A 55 17.47 -5.42 -10.84
N GLN A 56 16.59 -5.74 -9.89
CA GLN A 56 16.27 -7.13 -9.53
C GLN A 56 15.33 -7.81 -10.54
N HIS A 57 14.29 -7.09 -10.99
CA HIS A 57 13.17 -7.69 -11.73
C HIS A 57 13.07 -7.22 -13.18
N GLY A 58 13.93 -6.28 -13.61
CA GLY A 58 13.89 -5.72 -14.96
C GLY A 58 12.63 -4.91 -15.26
N ILE A 59 11.87 -4.50 -14.25
CA ILE A 59 10.64 -3.72 -14.43
C ILE A 59 11.04 -2.25 -14.63
N PRO A 60 10.81 -1.65 -15.81
CA PRO A 60 11.18 -0.27 -16.09
C PRO A 60 10.31 0.70 -15.29
N TYR A 61 10.88 1.86 -14.97
CA TYR A 61 10.14 2.97 -14.40
C TYR A 61 10.47 4.31 -15.09
N GLU A 62 9.64 5.30 -14.83
CA GLU A 62 9.81 6.70 -15.24
C GLU A 62 9.44 7.62 -14.08
N ILE A 63 10.24 8.65 -13.83
CA ILE A 63 9.90 9.72 -12.88
C ILE A 63 9.46 10.94 -13.66
N ARG A 64 8.24 11.42 -13.40
CA ARG A 64 7.70 12.66 -13.95
C ARG A 64 7.66 13.72 -12.87
N LEU A 65 8.30 14.85 -13.12
CA LEU A 65 8.12 16.03 -12.30
C LEU A 65 6.73 16.60 -12.57
N VAL A 66 5.87 16.65 -11.56
CA VAL A 66 4.53 17.22 -11.66
C VAL A 66 4.41 18.48 -10.83
N SER A 67 3.88 19.53 -11.44
CA SER A 67 3.67 20.82 -10.78
C SER A 67 2.54 21.60 -11.43
N ASN A 68 2.34 22.85 -10.98
CA ASN A 68 1.39 23.78 -11.56
C ASN A 68 2.00 24.63 -12.69
N GLU A 69 1.14 25.39 -13.35
CA GLU A 69 1.48 26.29 -14.46
C GLU A 69 2.56 27.32 -14.09
N TYR A 70 2.57 27.81 -12.84
CA TYR A 70 3.56 28.76 -12.36
C TYR A 70 4.97 28.18 -12.40
N PHE A 71 5.17 26.98 -11.85
CA PHE A 71 6.47 26.32 -11.85
C PHE A 71 6.89 25.86 -13.25
N LYS A 72 5.95 25.36 -14.07
CA LYS A 72 6.23 25.00 -15.47
C LYS A 72 6.73 26.19 -16.28
N ARG A 73 6.16 27.39 -16.08
CA ARG A 73 6.65 28.63 -16.72
C ARG A 73 8.00 29.09 -16.17
N ARG A 74 8.14 29.12 -14.83
CA ARG A 74 9.36 29.57 -14.15
C ARG A 74 10.57 28.71 -14.48
N TYR A 75 10.37 27.40 -14.59
CA TYR A 75 11.42 26.41 -14.85
C TYR A 75 11.19 25.69 -16.18
N GLY A 76 10.77 26.41 -17.23
CA GLY A 76 10.37 25.82 -18.52
C GLY A 76 11.47 25.08 -19.31
N HIS A 77 12.72 25.16 -18.85
CA HIS A 77 13.82 24.34 -19.37
C HIS A 77 13.87 22.93 -18.76
N LEU A 78 13.09 22.68 -17.70
CA LEU A 78 12.97 21.37 -17.05
C LEU A 78 11.75 20.61 -17.60
N PRO A 79 11.78 19.27 -17.60
CA PRO A 79 10.68 18.43 -18.11
C PRO A 79 9.53 18.34 -17.09
N ILE A 80 8.85 19.47 -16.84
CA ILE A 80 7.74 19.56 -15.89
C ILE A 80 6.41 19.28 -16.59
N HIS A 81 5.66 18.34 -16.05
CA HIS A 81 4.30 18.01 -16.44
C HIS A 81 3.28 18.75 -15.55
N LEU A 82 2.15 19.15 -16.14
CA LEU A 82 1.03 19.66 -15.35
C LEU A 82 0.26 18.50 -14.71
N HIS A 83 -0.31 18.73 -13.53
CA HIS A 83 -1.17 17.75 -12.88
C HIS A 83 -2.34 17.32 -13.78
N GLU A 84 -2.93 18.25 -14.52
CA GLU A 84 -4.05 18.01 -15.44
C GLU A 84 -3.66 17.11 -16.61
N GLU A 85 -2.43 17.24 -17.13
CA GLU A 85 -1.92 16.42 -18.24
C GLU A 85 -1.86 14.95 -17.84
N VAL A 86 -1.27 14.68 -16.67
CA VAL A 86 -1.15 13.30 -16.16
C VAL A 86 -2.50 12.77 -15.67
N TYR A 87 -3.37 13.62 -15.13
CA TYR A 87 -4.72 13.23 -14.71
C TYR A 87 -5.58 12.76 -15.88
N GLY A 88 -5.51 13.47 -17.01
CA GLY A 88 -6.20 13.05 -18.25
C GLY A 88 -5.78 11.65 -18.71
N GLU A 89 -4.51 11.30 -18.54
CA GLU A 89 -3.99 9.96 -18.84
C GLU A 89 -4.61 8.89 -17.94
N ILE A 90 -4.70 9.13 -16.63
CA ILE A 90 -5.27 8.17 -15.66
C ILE A 90 -6.77 7.99 -15.87
N ILE A 91 -7.52 9.10 -15.97
CA ILE A 91 -8.99 9.07 -16.06
C ILE A 91 -9.49 8.38 -17.33
N ARG A 92 -8.70 8.39 -18.41
CA ARG A 92 -8.98 7.60 -19.62
C ARG A 92 -9.25 6.12 -19.32
N PHE A 93 -8.66 5.58 -18.24
CA PHE A 93 -8.81 4.19 -17.83
C PHE A 93 -9.68 4.01 -16.57
N LYS A 94 -10.45 5.03 -16.17
CA LYS A 94 -11.28 5.03 -14.94
C LYS A 94 -12.11 3.76 -14.75
N ARG A 95 -12.82 3.28 -15.79
CA ARG A 95 -13.65 2.07 -15.68
C ARG A 95 -12.84 0.84 -15.26
N LYS A 96 -11.63 0.68 -15.80
CA LYS A 96 -10.74 -0.44 -15.47
C LYS A 96 -10.21 -0.33 -14.04
N LEU A 97 -9.87 0.88 -13.61
CA LEU A 97 -9.46 1.16 -12.23
C LEU A 97 -10.58 0.86 -11.24
N MET A 98 -11.83 1.23 -11.56
CA MET A 98 -12.99 0.93 -10.73
C MET A 98 -13.25 -0.58 -10.59
N ILE A 99 -13.11 -1.36 -11.67
CA ILE A 99 -13.22 -2.83 -11.64
C ILE A 99 -12.19 -3.45 -10.69
N ARG A 100 -11.02 -2.80 -10.53
CA ARG A 100 -9.97 -3.25 -9.62
C ARG A 100 -10.09 -2.70 -8.20
N GLY A 101 -11.12 -1.90 -7.91
CA GLY A 101 -11.40 -1.41 -6.55
C GLY A 101 -11.06 0.05 -6.29
N LYS A 102 -10.55 0.82 -7.26
CA LYS A 102 -10.45 2.29 -7.13
C LYS A 102 -11.81 2.93 -7.39
N ARG A 103 -12.70 2.86 -6.39
CA ARG A 103 -14.11 3.26 -6.52
C ARG A 103 -14.29 4.78 -6.67
N ASP A 104 -13.36 5.58 -6.13
CA ASP A 104 -13.46 7.04 -6.06
C ASP A 104 -12.27 7.77 -6.74
N VAL A 105 -11.88 7.33 -7.95
CA VAL A 105 -10.69 7.84 -8.67
C VAL A 105 -10.58 9.36 -8.71
N GLU A 106 -11.69 10.06 -8.91
CA GLU A 106 -11.69 11.52 -9.01
C GLU A 106 -11.46 12.21 -7.67
N ARG A 107 -11.89 11.59 -6.57
CA ARG A 107 -11.67 12.08 -5.21
C ARG A 107 -10.24 11.81 -4.78
N ASP A 108 -9.73 10.61 -5.05
CA ASP A 108 -8.39 10.18 -4.64
C ASP A 108 -7.28 11.06 -5.24
N LEU A 109 -7.48 11.59 -6.44
CA LEU A 109 -6.50 12.39 -7.18
C LEU A 109 -6.70 13.90 -7.03
N ARG A 110 -7.41 14.31 -5.96
CA ARG A 110 -7.64 15.71 -5.59
C ARG A 110 -7.11 15.98 -4.19
N ASN A 111 -6.60 17.18 -3.99
CA ASN A 111 -6.22 17.66 -2.66
C ASN A 111 -7.46 18.13 -1.86
N SER A 112 -7.23 18.60 -0.62
CA SER A 112 -8.29 19.06 0.29
C SER A 112 -9.07 20.28 -0.21
N SER A 113 -8.55 21.05 -1.17
CA SER A 113 -9.28 22.15 -1.81
C SER A 113 -10.06 21.71 -3.05
N GLY A 114 -10.05 20.41 -3.38
CA GLY A 114 -10.71 19.85 -4.55
C GLY A 114 -9.93 20.05 -5.86
N THR A 115 -8.70 20.56 -5.80
CA THR A 115 -7.84 20.73 -6.98
C THR A 115 -7.13 19.42 -7.32
N ILE A 116 -6.95 19.13 -8.61
CA ILE A 116 -6.20 17.94 -9.05
C ILE A 116 -4.77 18.02 -8.50
N SER A 117 -4.31 16.94 -7.87
CA SER A 117 -2.98 16.85 -7.30
C SER A 117 -2.44 15.46 -7.53
N LEU A 118 -1.44 15.36 -8.41
CA LEU A 118 -0.76 14.11 -8.73
C LEU A 118 0.66 14.01 -8.14
N GLY A 119 1.04 14.94 -7.27
CA GLY A 119 2.23 14.76 -6.44
C GLY A 119 2.09 13.49 -5.60
N TRP A 120 3.16 12.70 -5.50
CA TRP A 120 3.17 11.39 -4.84
C TRP A 120 2.08 10.45 -5.36
N THR A 121 2.10 10.24 -6.68
CA THR A 121 1.26 9.24 -7.33
C THR A 121 2.13 8.25 -8.09
N LEU A 122 2.11 6.98 -7.70
CA LEU A 122 2.69 5.89 -8.46
C LEU A 122 1.62 5.30 -9.38
N ILE A 123 1.85 5.32 -10.69
CA ILE A 123 0.98 4.75 -11.70
C ILE A 123 1.57 3.42 -12.17
N VAL A 124 0.75 2.38 -12.20
CA VAL A 124 1.12 1.07 -12.74
C VAL A 124 0.52 0.95 -14.13
N LYS A 125 1.38 0.70 -15.12
CA LYS A 125 0.97 0.43 -16.50
C LYS A 125 1.25 -1.01 -16.88
N VAL A 126 0.29 -1.62 -17.56
CA VAL A 126 0.43 -2.95 -18.18
C VAL A 126 0.04 -2.80 -19.64
N ASN A 127 0.96 -3.13 -20.55
CA ASN A 127 0.79 -2.95 -21.99
C ASN A 127 0.37 -1.51 -22.33
N ASP A 128 1.04 -0.54 -21.69
CA ASP A 128 0.79 0.92 -21.81
C ASP A 128 -0.58 1.42 -21.32
N GLU A 129 -1.42 0.54 -20.76
CA GLU A 129 -2.68 0.93 -20.14
C GLU A 129 -2.51 1.17 -18.65
N VAL A 130 -3.10 2.24 -18.13
CA VAL A 130 -3.14 2.48 -16.69
C VAL A 130 -4.04 1.45 -16.03
N VAL A 131 -3.45 0.60 -15.20
CA VAL A 131 -4.14 -0.52 -14.56
C VAL A 131 -4.34 -0.33 -13.07
N TRP A 132 -3.52 0.50 -12.44
CA TRP A 132 -3.59 0.85 -11.02
C TRP A 132 -2.86 2.15 -10.75
N TYR A 133 -3.11 2.72 -9.58
CA TYR A 133 -2.26 3.76 -9.01
C TYR A 133 -2.23 3.62 -7.49
N GLU A 134 -1.15 4.07 -6.86
CA GLU A 134 -1.16 4.39 -5.44
C GLU A 134 -0.86 5.87 -5.25
N THR A 135 -1.57 6.46 -4.30
CA THR A 135 -1.38 7.83 -3.84
C THR A 135 -0.80 7.79 -2.43
N PHE A 136 -0.10 8.86 -2.05
CA PHE A 136 0.57 9.01 -0.76
C PHE A 136 1.86 8.19 -0.64
N PRO A 137 2.94 8.78 -0.11
CA PRO A 137 4.24 8.12 -0.07
C PRO A 137 4.25 6.75 0.63
N GLY A 138 3.65 6.61 1.80
CA GLY A 138 3.68 5.35 2.57
C GLY A 138 2.95 4.19 1.88
N ASP A 139 1.92 4.46 1.09
CA ASP A 139 1.21 3.44 0.31
C ASP A 139 2.03 3.02 -0.90
N ILE A 140 2.69 3.99 -1.54
CA ILE A 140 3.63 3.76 -2.64
C ILE A 140 4.80 2.91 -2.16
N ILE A 141 5.46 3.27 -1.06
CA ILE A 141 6.64 2.55 -0.53
C ILE A 141 6.26 1.09 -0.21
N ARG A 142 5.14 0.84 0.48
CA ARG A 142 4.64 -0.53 0.74
C ARG A 142 4.36 -1.31 -0.54
N PHE A 143 3.71 -0.65 -1.50
CA PHE A 143 3.42 -1.28 -2.78
C PHE A 143 4.72 -1.68 -3.49
N LEU A 144 5.70 -0.78 -3.55
CA LEU A 144 7.01 -1.01 -4.16
C LEU A 144 7.81 -2.10 -3.45
N GLU A 145 7.86 -2.13 -2.11
CA GLU A 145 8.53 -3.21 -1.36
C GLU A 145 7.98 -4.59 -1.70
N GLY A 146 6.67 -4.70 -1.86
CA GLY A 146 6.06 -5.94 -2.30
C GLY A 146 6.51 -6.35 -3.71
N ILE A 147 6.75 -5.38 -4.60
CA ILE A 147 7.35 -5.62 -5.92
C ILE A 147 8.83 -5.99 -5.78
N VAL A 148 9.59 -5.36 -4.89
CA VAL A 148 10.99 -5.76 -4.60
C VAL A 148 11.03 -7.23 -4.17
N TYR A 149 10.10 -7.66 -3.31
CA TYR A 149 10.09 -9.03 -2.78
C TYR A 149 9.58 -10.08 -3.79
N SER A 150 8.58 -9.74 -4.61
CA SER A 150 7.83 -10.73 -5.40
C SER A 150 7.67 -10.38 -6.89
N GLY A 151 8.32 -9.31 -7.35
CA GLY A 151 8.35 -8.88 -8.75
C GLY A 151 6.96 -8.70 -9.36
N VAL A 152 6.83 -9.11 -10.63
CA VAL A 152 5.58 -9.01 -11.39
C VAL A 152 4.44 -9.82 -10.75
N ASN A 153 4.73 -10.89 -10.01
CA ASN A 153 3.70 -11.69 -9.34
C ASN A 153 2.98 -10.90 -8.25
N TYR A 154 3.69 -10.00 -7.55
CA TYR A 154 3.06 -9.08 -6.60
C TYR A 154 2.04 -8.19 -7.28
N ILE A 155 2.42 -7.58 -8.41
CA ILE A 155 1.55 -6.70 -9.20
C ILE A 155 0.35 -7.48 -9.70
N LYS A 156 0.54 -8.69 -10.26
CA LYS A 156 -0.54 -9.56 -10.68
C LYS A 156 -1.53 -9.81 -9.54
N SER A 157 -1.04 -10.19 -8.36
CA SER A 157 -1.89 -10.42 -7.18
C SER A 157 -2.69 -9.15 -6.84
N TYR A 158 -2.03 -7.98 -6.81
CA TYR A 158 -2.66 -6.71 -6.45
C TYR A 158 -3.70 -6.23 -7.46
N LEU A 159 -3.50 -6.54 -8.75
CA LEU A 159 -4.37 -6.16 -9.87
C LEU A 159 -5.54 -7.13 -10.10
N MET A 160 -5.57 -8.28 -9.42
CA MET A 160 -6.73 -9.15 -9.46
C MET A 160 -7.93 -8.36 -8.94
N PRO A 161 -9.08 -8.37 -9.64
CA PRO A 161 -10.28 -7.71 -9.16
C PRO A 161 -10.52 -8.14 -7.71
N LEU A 162 -10.68 -7.17 -6.81
CA LEU A 162 -11.32 -7.40 -5.52
C LEU A 162 -12.75 -7.83 -5.84
N SER A 163 -12.92 -9.13 -6.05
CA SER A 163 -14.22 -9.74 -6.23
C SER A 163 -15.00 -9.48 -4.95
N ASP A 164 -16.18 -8.86 -5.05
CA ASP A 164 -17.10 -8.78 -3.90
C ASP A 164 -17.53 -10.19 -3.42
N ARG A 165 -17.13 -11.26 -4.13
CA ARG A 165 -17.47 -12.65 -3.86
C ARG A 165 -16.33 -13.44 -3.19
N GLU A 166 -15.07 -13.05 -3.34
CA GLU A 166 -13.91 -13.83 -2.85
C GLU A 166 -12.77 -12.94 -2.34
N PRO A 167 -12.09 -13.32 -1.25
CA PRO A 167 -10.93 -12.60 -0.75
C PRO A 167 -9.72 -12.75 -1.68
N LEU A 168 -8.91 -11.69 -1.82
CA LEU A 168 -7.66 -11.76 -2.55
C LEU A 168 -6.53 -12.18 -1.60
N VAL A 169 -6.21 -13.48 -1.59
CA VAL A 169 -5.11 -14.02 -0.78
C VAL A 169 -3.80 -13.93 -1.55
N VAL A 170 -2.79 -13.32 -0.93
CA VAL A 170 -1.43 -13.20 -1.50
C VAL A 170 -0.52 -14.23 -0.84
N GLY A 171 -0.21 -15.29 -1.59
CA GLY A 171 0.59 -16.41 -1.10
C GLY A 171 -0.25 -17.49 -0.43
N ASP A 172 0.43 -18.41 0.27
CA ASP A 172 -0.23 -19.45 1.06
C ASP A 172 -0.75 -18.87 2.37
N ILE A 173 -1.90 -19.35 2.85
CA ILE A 173 -2.37 -19.08 4.21
C ILE A 173 -1.53 -19.94 5.15
N ARG A 174 -0.78 -19.31 6.05
CA ARG A 174 0.10 -19.99 7.02
C ARG A 174 -0.18 -19.49 8.44
N GLY A 175 -0.24 -20.42 9.38
CA GLY A 175 -0.21 -20.16 10.82
C GLY A 175 1.00 -20.85 11.46
N ASP A 176 1.31 -20.50 12.71
CA ASP A 176 2.43 -21.11 13.44
C ASP A 176 2.14 -22.59 13.78
N THR A 177 0.87 -22.93 13.93
CA THR A 177 0.37 -24.30 14.09
C THR A 177 -0.69 -24.66 13.04
N ALA A 178 -0.94 -25.97 12.85
CA ALA A 178 -1.98 -26.45 11.94
C ALA A 178 -3.39 -25.97 12.34
N VAL A 179 -3.65 -25.82 13.65
CA VAL A 179 -4.93 -25.32 14.16
C VAL A 179 -5.10 -23.84 13.81
N GLU A 180 -4.06 -23.03 14.01
CA GLU A 180 -4.07 -21.61 13.65
C GLU A 180 -4.19 -21.40 12.14
N GLU A 181 -3.50 -22.20 11.32
CA GLU A 181 -3.67 -22.16 9.87
C GLU A 181 -5.12 -22.48 9.48
N GLU A 182 -5.73 -23.50 10.07
CA GLU A 182 -7.14 -23.84 9.82
C GLU A 182 -8.08 -22.69 10.22
N LEU A 183 -7.85 -22.06 11.37
CA LEU A 183 -8.63 -20.91 11.84
C LEU A 183 -8.51 -19.71 10.89
N LEU A 184 -7.30 -19.40 10.41
CA LEU A 184 -7.07 -18.37 9.41
C LEU A 184 -7.80 -18.70 8.10
N ARG A 185 -7.72 -19.95 7.63
CA ARG A 185 -8.48 -20.40 6.44
C ARG A 185 -9.98 -20.20 6.62
N LYS A 186 -10.55 -20.63 7.76
CA LYS A 186 -11.97 -20.44 8.06
C LYS A 186 -12.35 -18.95 8.05
N LEU A 187 -11.53 -18.09 8.63
CA LEU A 187 -11.77 -16.65 8.62
C LEU A 187 -11.70 -16.05 7.21
N VAL A 188 -10.69 -16.40 6.42
CA VAL A 188 -10.55 -15.98 5.01
C VAL A 188 -11.81 -16.37 4.22
N PHE A 189 -12.21 -17.64 4.27
CA PHE A 189 -13.34 -18.16 3.50
C PHE A 189 -14.72 -17.88 4.12
N SER A 190 -14.78 -17.22 5.28
CA SER A 190 -16.06 -16.80 5.90
C SER A 190 -16.79 -15.69 5.13
N GLY A 191 -16.09 -15.01 4.22
CA GLY A 191 -16.61 -13.86 3.48
C GLY A 191 -16.51 -12.52 4.22
N ILE A 192 -16.10 -12.52 5.50
CA ILE A 192 -15.94 -11.29 6.31
C ILE A 192 -14.97 -10.31 5.65
N PHE A 193 -13.91 -10.84 5.03
CA PHE A 193 -12.86 -10.07 4.36
C PHE A 193 -12.96 -10.15 2.84
N ASN A 194 -14.16 -10.37 2.28
CA ASN A 194 -14.37 -10.23 0.84
C ASN A 194 -14.00 -8.82 0.37
N GLY A 195 -13.29 -8.74 -0.76
CA GLY A 195 -12.76 -7.48 -1.26
C GLY A 195 -11.64 -6.87 -0.41
N TYR A 196 -11.08 -7.60 0.56
CA TYR A 196 -9.78 -7.26 1.15
C TYR A 196 -8.66 -8.05 0.47
N ARG A 197 -7.48 -7.45 0.49
CA ARG A 197 -6.23 -8.12 0.23
C ARG A 197 -5.71 -8.74 1.51
N ILE A 198 -5.41 -10.04 1.49
CA ILE A 198 -5.01 -10.80 2.67
C ILE A 198 -3.58 -11.29 2.50
N ARG A 199 -2.75 -11.02 3.51
CA ARG A 199 -1.39 -11.54 3.64
C ARG A 199 -1.26 -12.24 4.98
N THR A 200 -0.52 -13.34 5.04
CA THR A 200 -0.17 -14.01 6.30
C THR A 200 1.31 -13.91 6.60
N GLN A 201 1.68 -14.05 7.88
CA GLN A 201 3.07 -13.97 8.34
C GLN A 201 3.74 -12.66 7.89
N VAL A 202 3.07 -11.54 8.18
CA VAL A 202 3.47 -10.21 7.70
C VAL A 202 4.53 -9.63 8.64
N PRO A 203 5.74 -9.32 8.15
CA PRO A 203 6.77 -8.70 8.97
C PRO A 203 6.39 -7.26 9.33
N LEU A 204 6.58 -6.91 10.59
CA LEU A 204 6.30 -5.62 11.23
C LEU A 204 7.50 -5.17 12.07
N GLY A 205 7.71 -3.86 12.17
CA GLY A 205 8.79 -3.21 12.91
C GLY A 205 10.15 -3.26 12.22
N THR A 206 10.20 -3.77 10.99
CA THR A 206 11.46 -3.97 10.26
C THR A 206 12.13 -2.66 9.88
N ARG A 207 11.35 -1.64 9.50
CA ARG A 207 11.90 -0.37 9.01
C ARG A 207 12.48 0.46 10.14
N VAL A 208 11.79 0.49 11.28
CA VAL A 208 12.16 1.33 12.42
C VAL A 208 13.17 0.65 13.35
N HIS A 209 13.00 -0.66 13.58
CA HIS A 209 13.77 -1.38 14.61
C HIS A 209 14.77 -2.39 14.04
N GLY A 210 14.78 -2.60 12.71
CA GLY A 210 15.67 -3.54 12.03
C GLY A 210 15.41 -5.02 12.34
N LYS A 211 14.40 -5.35 13.14
CA LYS A 211 14.04 -6.72 13.53
C LYS A 211 12.54 -6.97 13.35
N ALA A 212 12.20 -7.91 12.47
CA ALA A 212 10.82 -8.28 12.20
C ALA A 212 10.17 -8.99 13.39
N LYS A 213 8.94 -8.59 13.69
CA LYS A 213 7.89 -9.41 14.32
C LYS A 213 6.86 -9.76 13.25
N TYR A 214 6.21 -10.91 13.38
CA TYR A 214 5.29 -11.38 12.35
C TYR A 214 3.87 -11.35 12.89
N ALA A 215 2.98 -10.62 12.22
CA ALA A 215 1.55 -10.76 12.43
C ALA A 215 1.03 -11.94 11.62
N ASP A 216 0.17 -12.76 12.24
CA ASP A 216 -0.36 -13.96 11.58
C ASP A 216 -1.09 -13.61 10.29
N MET A 217 -1.91 -12.56 10.32
CA MET A 217 -2.62 -12.09 9.13
C MET A 217 -2.90 -10.59 9.14
N VAL A 218 -2.72 -9.96 7.98
CA VAL A 218 -3.14 -8.57 7.73
C VAL A 218 -4.11 -8.56 6.56
N CYS A 219 -5.28 -7.98 6.77
CA CYS A 219 -6.29 -7.77 5.73
C CYS A 219 -6.41 -6.28 5.42
N GLU A 220 -6.20 -5.90 4.16
CA GLU A 220 -6.08 -4.49 3.76
C GLU A 220 -7.06 -4.17 2.63
N ARG A 221 -7.71 -3.02 2.74
CA ARG A 221 -8.40 -2.35 1.62
C ARG A 221 -8.18 -0.84 1.74
N PRO A 222 -8.54 -0.04 0.72
CA PRO A 222 -8.40 1.41 0.82
C PRO A 222 -9.06 1.97 2.08
N GLY A 223 -8.29 2.69 2.90
CA GLY A 223 -8.75 3.33 4.14
C GLY A 223 -8.93 2.42 5.36
N GLU A 224 -8.72 1.10 5.25
CA GLU A 224 -8.96 0.19 6.36
C GLU A 224 -8.00 -1.01 6.38
N VAL A 225 -7.50 -1.33 7.57
CA VAL A 225 -6.60 -2.43 7.83
C VAL A 225 -7.12 -3.23 9.02
N TRP A 226 -6.97 -4.55 8.94
CA TRP A 226 -7.17 -5.46 10.06
C TRP A 226 -5.88 -6.19 10.35
N ILE A 227 -5.43 -6.17 11.60
CA ILE A 227 -4.34 -6.99 12.11
C ILE A 227 -4.95 -8.11 12.93
N ILE A 228 -4.68 -9.35 12.52
CA ILE A 228 -5.29 -10.55 13.07
C ILE A 228 -4.20 -11.45 13.65
N GLU A 229 -4.42 -11.90 14.89
CA GLU A 229 -3.69 -13.01 15.52
C GLU A 229 -4.59 -14.26 15.56
N ALA A 230 -4.02 -15.43 15.36
CA ALA A 230 -4.69 -16.71 15.51
C ALA A 230 -4.19 -17.43 16.76
N LYS A 231 -5.12 -17.98 17.55
CA LYS A 231 -4.80 -18.91 18.65
C LYS A 231 -5.87 -19.99 18.76
N GLU A 232 -5.51 -21.20 19.16
CA GLU A 232 -6.54 -22.21 19.47
C GLU A 232 -7.49 -21.73 20.59
N GLU A 233 -6.93 -21.19 21.66
CA GLU A 233 -7.68 -20.63 22.79
C GLU A 233 -7.35 -19.16 22.99
N LEU A 234 -8.37 -18.33 23.20
CA LEU A 234 -8.19 -16.93 23.53
C LEU A 234 -7.35 -16.78 24.80
N ASN A 235 -6.24 -16.04 24.70
CA ASN A 235 -5.31 -15.85 25.81
C ASN A 235 -4.78 -14.41 25.86
N TRP A 236 -4.11 -14.05 26.96
CA TRP A 236 -3.55 -12.71 27.19
C TRP A 236 -2.43 -12.35 26.21
N GLU A 237 -1.71 -13.36 25.70
CA GLU A 237 -0.62 -13.16 24.75
C GLU A 237 -1.15 -12.61 23.44
N ALA A 238 -2.21 -13.21 22.88
CA ALA A 238 -2.84 -12.74 21.65
C ALA A 238 -3.34 -11.29 21.77
N VAL A 239 -3.88 -10.92 22.93
CA VAL A 239 -4.29 -9.54 23.21
C VAL A 239 -3.10 -8.59 23.16
N GLY A 240 -2.00 -8.96 23.83
CA GLY A 240 -0.77 -8.16 23.80
C GLY A 240 -0.17 -8.04 22.39
N GLN A 241 -0.12 -9.16 21.66
CA GLN A 241 0.42 -9.23 20.31
C GLN A 241 -0.32 -8.28 19.36
N VAL A 242 -1.65 -8.37 19.24
CA VAL A 242 -2.39 -7.51 18.29
C VAL A 242 -2.27 -6.02 18.61
N ILE A 243 -2.20 -5.65 19.89
CA ILE A 243 -1.98 -4.25 20.30
C ILE A 243 -0.58 -3.79 19.88
N CYS A 244 0.46 -4.56 20.20
CA CYS A 244 1.83 -4.21 19.84
C CYS A 244 2.03 -4.19 18.32
N TYR A 245 1.41 -5.12 17.59
CA TYR A 245 1.48 -5.19 16.13
C TYR A 245 0.84 -3.98 15.47
N LYS A 246 -0.23 -3.42 16.04
CA LYS A 246 -0.75 -2.13 15.55
C LYS A 246 0.27 -1.02 15.66
N VAL A 247 0.96 -0.91 16.80
CA VAL A 247 2.02 0.10 16.97
C VAL A 247 3.12 -0.11 15.93
N LEU A 248 3.62 -1.34 15.79
CA LEU A 248 4.68 -1.63 14.82
C LEU A 248 4.24 -1.41 13.37
N TYR A 249 2.98 -1.72 13.05
CA TYR A 249 2.41 -1.47 11.73
C TYR A 249 2.28 0.04 11.48
N GLU A 250 1.85 0.82 12.46
CA GLU A 250 1.78 2.29 12.36
C GLU A 250 3.17 2.90 12.16
N GLU A 251 4.18 2.42 12.90
CA GLU A 251 5.57 2.88 12.81
C GLU A 251 6.25 2.51 11.48
N ASP A 252 6.12 1.26 11.03
CA ASP A 252 6.63 0.87 9.70
C ASP A 252 5.97 1.69 8.60
N ASN A 253 4.76 2.17 8.83
CA ASN A 253 4.01 2.99 7.88
C ASN A 253 3.95 4.46 8.31
N TYR A 254 4.95 4.91 9.06
CA TYR A 254 5.03 6.29 9.51
C TYR A 254 4.98 7.24 8.31
N LEU A 255 4.05 8.18 8.39
CA LEU A 255 3.90 9.30 7.49
C LEU A 255 4.11 10.56 8.33
N PRO A 256 4.72 11.63 7.79
CA PRO A 256 4.71 12.95 8.41
C PRO A 256 3.29 13.33 8.88
N GLU A 257 3.17 13.97 10.03
CA GLU A 257 1.89 14.26 10.71
C GLU A 257 0.86 14.93 9.79
N GLU A 258 1.32 15.84 8.93
CA GLU A 258 0.53 16.59 7.94
C GLU A 258 -0.10 15.71 6.84
N ILE A 259 0.51 14.55 6.56
CA ILE A 259 0.02 13.56 5.59
C ILE A 259 -0.82 12.50 6.31
N ARG A 260 -0.47 12.16 7.56
CA ARG A 260 -1.19 11.18 8.39
C ARG A 260 -2.67 11.51 8.55
N GLU A 261 -3.02 12.79 8.72
CA GLU A 261 -4.42 13.23 8.83
C GLU A 261 -5.23 13.03 7.53
N LYS A 262 -4.56 13.12 6.37
CA LYS A 262 -5.18 12.96 5.04
C LYS A 262 -5.21 11.50 4.56
N ALA A 263 -4.28 10.68 5.04
CA ALA A 263 -4.13 9.26 4.73
C ALA A 263 -4.55 8.34 5.89
N ALA A 264 -5.32 8.87 6.85
CA ALA A 264 -5.70 8.15 8.06
C ALA A 264 -6.41 6.83 7.69
N ARG A 265 -5.76 5.71 8.04
CA ARG A 265 -6.33 4.37 7.90
C ARG A 265 -6.94 3.96 9.21
N ASN A 266 -8.15 3.41 9.17
CA ASN A 266 -8.72 2.75 10.33
C ASN A 266 -8.03 1.40 10.51
N ILE A 267 -7.15 1.29 11.52
CA ILE A 267 -6.48 0.04 11.89
C ILE A 267 -7.31 -0.63 13.00
N ASN A 268 -7.94 -1.73 12.63
CA ASN A 268 -8.73 -2.58 13.48
C ASN A 268 -7.92 -3.78 13.95
N LEU A 269 -8.27 -4.28 15.14
CA LEU A 269 -7.62 -5.42 15.76
C LEU A 269 -8.58 -6.60 15.81
N GLY A 270 -8.08 -7.80 15.54
CA GLY A 270 -8.87 -9.01 15.70
C GLY A 270 -8.07 -10.21 16.16
N ILE A 271 -8.77 -11.14 16.81
CA ILE A 271 -8.20 -12.43 17.20
C ILE A 271 -9.14 -13.52 16.69
N VAL A 272 -8.61 -14.47 15.93
CA VAL A 272 -9.35 -15.65 15.48
C VAL A 272 -9.05 -16.82 16.40
N VAL A 273 -10.10 -17.46 16.91
CA VAL A 273 -9.98 -18.52 17.92
C VAL A 273 -10.96 -19.67 17.74
N LYS A 274 -10.61 -20.82 18.32
CA LYS A 274 -11.53 -21.96 18.47
C LYS A 274 -12.32 -21.87 19.77
N LYS A 275 -11.62 -21.60 20.87
CA LYS A 275 -12.22 -21.45 22.20
C LYS A 275 -12.03 -20.04 22.73
N THR A 276 -12.99 -19.59 23.51
CA THR A 276 -13.01 -18.26 24.08
C THR A 276 -12.96 -18.31 25.61
N ASP A 277 -12.48 -17.22 26.21
CA ASP A 277 -12.47 -16.98 27.64
C ASP A 277 -13.34 -15.73 27.94
N PRO A 278 -14.40 -15.82 28.75
CA PRO A 278 -15.31 -14.70 29.00
C PRO A 278 -14.66 -13.46 29.63
N VAL A 279 -13.63 -13.64 30.46
CA VAL A 279 -12.90 -12.53 31.09
C VAL A 279 -12.08 -11.81 30.03
N ILE A 280 -11.39 -12.56 29.19
CA ILE A 280 -10.56 -11.99 28.13
C ILE A 280 -11.45 -11.39 27.02
N GLU A 281 -12.61 -11.99 26.71
CA GLU A 281 -13.63 -11.43 25.80
C GLU A 281 -14.10 -10.04 26.26
N HIS A 282 -14.33 -9.87 27.56
CA HIS A 282 -14.70 -8.58 28.13
C HIS A 282 -13.59 -7.54 27.90
N CYS A 283 -12.33 -7.91 28.16
CA CYS A 283 -11.18 -7.05 27.91
C CYS A 283 -11.04 -6.68 26.42
N CYS A 284 -11.14 -7.67 25.53
CA CYS A 284 -11.07 -7.46 24.07
C CYS A 284 -12.10 -6.42 23.60
N ARG A 285 -13.35 -6.54 24.07
CA ARG A 285 -14.42 -5.58 23.75
C ARG A 285 -14.08 -4.16 24.19
N ARG A 286 -13.52 -3.99 25.39
CA ARG A 286 -13.11 -2.68 25.94
C ARG A 286 -11.92 -2.07 25.19
N LEU A 287 -11.07 -2.92 24.61
CA LEU A 287 -9.89 -2.53 23.85
C LEU A 287 -10.16 -2.37 22.34
N GLY A 288 -11.40 -2.60 21.89
CA GLY A 288 -11.75 -2.54 20.46
C GLY A 288 -11.20 -3.71 19.63
N ILE A 289 -10.89 -4.83 20.27
CA ILE A 289 -10.41 -6.06 19.62
C ILE A 289 -11.62 -6.94 19.30
N ARG A 290 -11.81 -7.29 18.03
CA ARG A 290 -12.88 -8.18 17.59
C ARG A 290 -12.44 -9.64 17.68
N ILE A 291 -13.29 -10.49 18.26
CA ILE A 291 -13.05 -11.93 18.30
C ILE A 291 -13.82 -12.61 17.17
N PHE A 292 -13.12 -13.44 16.40
CA PHE A 292 -13.69 -14.29 15.36
C PHE A 292 -13.62 -15.74 15.83
N LYS A 293 -14.76 -16.34 16.14
CA LYS A 293 -14.81 -17.71 16.67
C LYS A 293 -15.21 -18.70 15.59
N PHE A 294 -14.41 -19.75 15.40
CA PHE A 294 -14.72 -20.86 14.49
C PHE A 294 -14.49 -22.20 15.18
N THR A 295 -15.45 -23.12 15.06
CA THR A 295 -15.36 -24.49 15.59
C THR A 295 -14.74 -25.45 14.59
#